data_AF-E0LSE0-F1
#
_entry.id   AF-E0LSE0-F1
#
_cell.length_a   1.000
_cell.length_b   1.000
_cell.length_c   1.000
_cell.angle_alpha   90.00
_cell.angle_beta   90.00
_cell.angle_gamma   90.00
#
_symmetry.space_group_name_H-M   'P 1'
#
loop_
_entity.id
_entity.type
_entity.pdbx_description
1 polymer ?
#
loop_
_entity_poly.entity_id
_entity_poly.type
_entity_poly.pdbx_seq_one_letter_code
_entity_poly.pdbx_strand_id
1 'polypeptide(L)'
;MLAGWSEAGEARLKTMLPLGLFSGFPDLVLPEAVRHRLERSFSRELGDWRRGMKVVVIAETEPPETSFRKVDGRNRPSSCSTVLDVALMTVSPRFIPLDSGYEAAVEDKLWKEKRAFIKPLRYDGEEDVFPDFVLKDVKGVDALPMEVFGMNTPEYLQRKQEKTAHYDVEYGQSRWWYWEAAGRKEMPPFPDV
;
A
#
# COMPACT_ATOMS: atom_id res chain seq x y z
N MET A 1 8.00 2.18 8.98
CA MET A 1 6.64 2.73 8.76
C MET A 1 6.65 4.19 9.18
N LEU A 2 5.89 5.03 8.48
CA LEU A 2 5.63 6.39 8.95
C LEU A 2 4.94 6.32 10.33
N ALA A 3 5.23 7.30 11.19
CA ALA A 3 4.50 7.50 12.44
C ALA A 3 3.03 7.76 12.15
N GLY A 4 2.14 7.61 13.15
CA GLY A 4 0.78 8.11 13.01
C GLY A 4 0.78 9.59 12.60
N TRP A 5 -0.10 9.98 11.68
CA TRP A 5 -0.12 11.36 11.19
C TRP A 5 -0.38 12.35 12.33
N SER A 6 0.33 13.47 12.27
CA SER A 6 0.18 14.62 13.16
C SER A 6 0.78 15.85 12.49
N GLU A 7 0.39 17.06 12.91
CA GLU A 7 0.98 18.30 12.41
C GLU A 7 2.50 18.35 12.62
N ALA A 8 2.98 17.83 13.76
CA ALA A 8 4.41 17.72 14.04
C ALA A 8 5.12 16.73 13.09
N GLY A 9 4.47 15.61 12.77
CA GLY A 9 4.96 14.64 11.78
C GLY A 9 5.01 15.24 10.37
N GLU A 10 3.98 15.98 9.98
CA GLU A 10 3.91 16.70 8.70
C GLU A 10 5.02 17.74 8.58
N ALA A 11 5.25 18.52 9.65
CA ALA A 11 6.35 19.48 9.70
C ALA A 11 7.72 18.77 9.63
N ARG A 12 7.87 17.64 10.32
CA ARG A 12 9.10 16.84 10.32
C ARG A 12 9.42 16.28 8.93
N LEU A 13 8.41 15.87 8.15
CA LEU A 13 8.58 15.36 6.78
C LEU A 13 9.31 16.33 5.84
N LYS A 14 9.35 17.63 6.16
CA LYS A 14 10.10 18.63 5.37
C LYS A 14 11.61 18.40 5.37
N THR A 15 12.15 17.79 6.42
CA THR A 15 13.60 17.62 6.61
C THR A 15 14.00 16.21 7.03
N MET A 16 13.07 15.39 7.51
CA MET A 16 13.34 14.05 8.02
C MET A 16 12.15 13.11 7.81
N LEU A 17 12.40 11.81 7.61
CA LEU A 17 11.31 10.84 7.59
C LEU A 17 10.71 10.67 9.00
N PRO A 18 9.39 10.90 9.19
CA PRO A 18 8.75 10.74 10.48
C PRO A 18 8.44 9.27 10.73
N LEU A 19 9.35 8.54 11.40
CA LEU A 19 9.18 7.11 11.69
C LEU A 19 8.44 6.87 13.02
N GLY A 20 7.56 5.87 13.05
CA GLY A 20 6.73 5.54 14.23
C GLY A 20 7.40 4.66 15.29
N LEU A 21 8.47 3.94 14.93
CA LEU A 21 9.23 3.06 15.83
C LEU A 21 10.69 3.51 15.82
N PHE A 22 11.16 4.06 16.94
CA PHE A 22 12.48 4.70 17.05
C PHE A 22 13.42 3.95 18.03
N SER A 23 13.26 2.64 18.20
CA SER A 23 14.09 1.85 19.13
C SER A 23 15.50 1.61 18.60
N GLY A 24 16.33 2.66 18.55
CA GLY A 24 17.72 2.60 18.09
C GLY A 24 17.92 2.80 16.59
N PHE A 25 16.85 3.14 15.85
CA PHE A 25 16.95 3.47 14.43
C PHE A 25 17.53 4.88 14.24
N PRO A 26 18.42 5.12 13.25
CA PRO A 26 18.96 6.45 12.99
C PRO A 26 17.86 7.44 12.62
N ASP A 27 18.08 8.70 12.98
CA ASP A 27 17.35 9.83 12.46
C ASP A 27 17.60 9.93 10.93
N LEU A 28 16.56 9.67 10.14
CA LEU A 28 16.65 9.69 8.68
C LEU A 28 16.45 11.10 8.13
N VAL A 29 17.56 11.76 7.78
CA VAL A 29 17.57 13.09 7.16
C VAL A 29 17.10 12.95 5.72
N LEU A 30 16.10 13.74 5.34
CA LEU A 30 15.48 13.70 4.01
C LEU A 30 15.91 14.93 3.20
N PRO A 31 16.87 14.80 2.26
CA PRO A 31 17.27 15.90 1.42
C PRO A 31 16.10 16.42 0.59
N GLU A 32 16.09 17.72 0.31
CA GLU A 32 15.00 18.37 -0.42
C GLU A 32 14.71 17.71 -1.78
N ALA A 33 15.77 17.36 -2.54
CA ALA A 33 15.61 16.69 -3.82
C ALA A 33 14.91 15.33 -3.70
N VAL A 34 15.21 14.56 -2.65
CA VAL A 34 14.56 13.26 -2.39
C VAL A 34 13.12 13.47 -1.95
N ARG A 35 12.85 14.45 -1.08
CA ARG A 35 11.49 14.83 -0.68
C ARG A 35 10.62 15.20 -1.87
N HIS A 36 11.12 16.02 -2.81
CA HIS A 36 10.35 16.40 -4.00
C HIS A 36 10.03 15.19 -4.89
N ARG A 37 10.96 14.24 -5.05
CA ARG A 37 10.69 12.98 -5.78
C ARG A 37 9.64 12.14 -5.06
N LEU A 38 9.76 11.99 -3.74
CA LEU A 38 8.82 11.28 -2.88
C LEU A 38 7.41 11.87 -3.01
N GLU A 39 7.26 13.18 -2.89
CA GLU A 39 5.98 13.89 -2.99
C GLU A 39 5.34 13.74 -4.38
N ARG A 40 6.17 13.75 -5.43
CA ARG A 40 5.69 13.54 -6.81
C ARG A 40 5.24 12.10 -7.06
N SER A 41 6.05 11.12 -6.67
CA SER A 41 5.83 9.71 -7.00
C SER A 41 4.83 9.02 -6.07
N PHE A 42 4.76 9.43 -4.81
CA PHE A 42 3.96 8.79 -3.76
C PHE A 42 2.95 9.75 -3.12
N SER A 43 2.40 10.66 -3.91
CA SER A 43 1.40 11.63 -3.46
C SER A 43 0.16 10.94 -2.86
N ARG A 44 -0.22 9.78 -3.41
CA ARG A 44 -1.34 8.95 -2.93
C ARG A 44 -1.07 8.42 -1.52
N GLU A 45 0.07 7.78 -1.31
CA GLU A 45 0.45 7.19 -0.02
C GLU A 45 0.62 8.27 1.05
N LEU A 46 1.19 9.42 0.69
CA LEU A 46 1.23 10.58 1.59
C LEU A 46 -0.19 11.10 1.90
N GLY A 47 -1.10 11.09 0.93
CA GLY A 47 -2.52 11.39 1.16
C GLY A 47 -3.21 10.38 2.08
N ASP A 48 -2.93 9.09 1.90
CA ASP A 48 -3.41 8.00 2.77
C ASP A 48 -2.90 8.16 4.19
N TRP A 49 -1.60 8.46 4.34
CA TRP A 49 -0.99 8.74 5.64
C TRP A 49 -1.70 9.88 6.36
N ARG A 50 -1.97 11.00 5.66
CA ARG A 50 -2.74 12.14 6.20
C ARG A 50 -4.16 11.79 6.60
N ARG A 51 -4.75 10.76 5.98
CA ARG A 51 -6.07 10.20 6.37
C ARG A 51 -5.98 9.19 7.52
N GLY A 52 -4.80 8.97 8.09
CA GLY A 52 -4.57 8.05 9.20
C GLY A 52 -4.32 6.59 8.77
N MET A 53 -4.12 6.32 7.49
CA MET A 53 -3.76 4.98 7.02
C MET A 53 -2.32 4.63 7.40
N LYS A 54 -2.05 3.33 7.54
CA LYS A 54 -0.69 2.83 7.77
C LYS A 54 0.10 2.88 6.47
N VAL A 55 1.29 3.47 6.51
CA VAL A 55 2.18 3.58 5.34
C VAL A 55 3.56 3.03 5.68
N VAL A 56 3.89 1.90 5.05
CA VAL A 56 5.22 1.31 5.09
C VAL A 56 6.18 2.19 4.31
N VAL A 57 7.41 2.29 4.81
CA VAL A 57 8.49 3.07 4.21
C VAL A 57 9.62 2.10 3.94
N ILE A 58 10.13 2.11 2.72
CA ILE A 58 11.37 1.47 2.33
C ILE A 58 12.31 2.62 1.96
N ALA A 59 13.44 2.73 2.64
CA ALA A 59 14.39 3.82 2.42
C ALA A 59 15.77 3.24 2.13
N GLU A 60 16.39 3.74 1.06
CA GLU A 60 17.81 3.56 0.79
C GLU A 60 18.55 4.73 1.44
N THR A 61 19.63 4.44 2.17
CA THR A 61 20.32 5.44 2.98
C THR A 61 21.82 5.25 2.94
N GLU A 62 22.56 6.31 3.23
CA GLU A 62 23.99 6.20 3.57
C GLU A 62 24.16 5.39 4.87
N PRO A 63 25.35 4.82 5.13
CA PRO A 63 25.66 4.24 6.44
C PRO A 63 25.39 5.27 7.56
N PRO A 64 24.75 4.86 8.67
CA PRO A 64 24.46 5.79 9.75
C PRO A 64 25.73 6.26 10.46
N GLU A 65 25.83 7.56 10.68
CA GLU A 65 26.89 8.17 11.45
C GLU A 65 26.40 8.48 12.87
N THR A 66 27.22 8.18 13.87
CA THR A 66 26.92 8.52 15.27
C THR A 66 27.77 9.69 15.73
N SER A 67 27.10 10.77 16.12
CA SER A 67 27.71 11.94 16.73
C SER A 67 27.21 12.13 18.16
N PHE A 68 27.84 13.03 18.92
CA PHE A 68 27.36 13.42 20.24
C PHE A 68 26.82 14.84 20.19
N ARG A 69 25.54 15.01 20.53
CA ARG A 69 24.90 16.33 20.67
C ARG A 69 24.74 16.68 22.14
N LYS A 70 24.96 17.95 22.50
CA LYS A 70 24.66 18.45 23.84
C LYS A 70 23.16 18.70 23.96
N VAL A 71 22.50 17.98 24.87
CA VAL A 71 21.09 18.16 25.23
C VAL A 71 21.03 18.31 26.75
N ASP A 72 20.50 19.42 27.24
CA ASP A 72 20.42 19.76 28.68
C ASP A 72 21.78 19.67 29.38
N GLY A 73 22.84 20.15 28.71
CA GLY A 73 24.22 20.11 29.23
C GLY A 73 24.88 18.74 29.24
N ARG A 74 24.21 17.68 28.79
CA ARG A 74 24.75 16.31 28.71
C ARG A 74 25.01 15.91 27.26
N ASN A 75 26.12 15.22 27.01
CA ASN A 75 26.37 14.60 25.70
C ASN A 75 25.44 13.40 25.54
N ARG A 76 24.60 13.42 24.49
CA ARG A 76 23.77 12.29 24.10
C ARG A 76 24.19 11.80 22.72
N PRO A 77 24.30 10.48 22.51
CA PRO A 77 24.54 9.96 21.17
C PRO A 77 23.35 10.32 20.27
N SER A 78 23.65 10.66 19.03
CA SER A 78 22.71 10.96 17.96
C SER A 78 23.18 10.20 16.73
N SER A 79 22.42 9.20 16.32
CA SER A 79 22.68 8.47 15.08
C SER A 79 21.82 9.07 13.98
N CYS A 80 22.43 9.49 12.88
CA CYS A 80 21.76 10.08 11.74
C CYS A 80 22.20 9.36 10.45
N SER A 81 21.33 9.33 9.46
CA SER A 81 21.66 8.82 8.13
C SER A 81 20.96 9.66 7.06
N THR A 82 21.68 9.96 5.98
CA THR A 82 21.12 10.66 4.83
C THR A 82 20.34 9.68 3.96
N VAL A 83 19.09 10.02 3.68
CA VAL A 83 18.24 9.24 2.77
C VAL A 83 18.63 9.54 1.33
N LEU A 84 18.87 8.48 0.55
CA LEU A 84 19.19 8.52 -0.87
C LEU A 84 17.92 8.40 -1.73
N ASP A 85 17.05 7.46 -1.37
CA ASP A 85 15.75 7.26 -2.03
C ASP A 85 14.70 6.64 -1.10
N VAL A 86 13.43 6.79 -1.45
CA VAL A 86 12.29 6.34 -0.62
C VAL A 86 11.17 5.80 -1.50
N ALA A 87 10.64 4.65 -1.09
CA ALA A 87 9.36 4.14 -1.56
C ALA A 87 8.35 4.05 -0.42
N LEU A 88 7.08 4.36 -0.73
CA LEU A 88 5.96 4.25 0.20
C LEU A 88 4.97 3.20 -0.27
N MET A 89 4.34 2.52 0.68
CA MET A 89 3.28 1.56 0.41
C MET A 89 2.19 1.66 1.47
N THR A 90 0.98 2.03 1.05
CA THR A 90 -0.20 1.98 1.92
C THR A 90 -0.55 0.52 2.23
N VAL A 91 -0.82 0.23 3.49
CA VAL A 91 -1.20 -1.12 3.95
C VAL A 91 -2.46 -1.08 4.83
N SER A 92 -3.19 -2.18 4.83
CA SER A 92 -4.32 -2.40 5.75
C SER A 92 -3.84 -2.50 7.21
N PRO A 93 -4.75 -2.46 8.20
CA PRO A 93 -4.39 -2.74 9.60
C PRO A 93 -3.67 -4.07 9.81
N ARG A 94 -3.92 -5.05 8.93
CA ARG A 94 -3.35 -6.40 8.89
C ARG A 94 -2.08 -6.49 8.02
N PHE A 95 -1.52 -5.35 7.61
CA PHE A 95 -0.29 -5.24 6.80
C PHE A 95 -0.39 -5.82 5.38
N ILE A 96 -1.61 -5.89 4.82
CA ILE A 96 -1.81 -6.25 3.41
C ILE A 96 -1.59 -5.01 2.54
N PRO A 97 -0.72 -5.05 1.49
CA PRO A 97 -0.55 -3.95 0.54
C PRO A 97 -1.84 -3.56 -0.18
N LEU A 98 -2.06 -2.26 -0.37
CA LEU A 98 -3.27 -1.69 -0.99
C LEU A 98 -2.93 -0.75 -2.14
N ASP A 99 -3.36 -1.10 -3.35
CA ASP A 99 -3.22 -0.34 -4.58
C ASP A 99 -4.40 0.64 -4.79
N SER A 100 -5.48 0.54 -3.99
CA SER A 100 -6.52 1.57 -3.92
C SER A 100 -7.33 1.55 -2.62
N GLY A 101 -8.09 2.63 -2.37
CA GLY A 101 -9.08 2.66 -1.28
C GLY A 101 -10.24 1.68 -1.47
N TYR A 102 -10.53 1.27 -2.71
CA TYR A 102 -11.55 0.25 -2.99
C TYR A 102 -11.06 -1.15 -2.63
N GLU A 103 -9.79 -1.45 -2.88
CA GLU A 103 -9.18 -2.69 -2.36
C GLU A 103 -9.23 -2.72 -0.84
N ALA A 104 -9.01 -1.58 -0.17
CA ALA A 104 -9.10 -1.50 1.29
C ALA A 104 -10.51 -1.88 1.78
N ALA A 105 -11.55 -1.46 1.06
CA ALA A 105 -12.93 -1.83 1.39
C ALA A 105 -13.19 -3.33 1.18
N VAL A 106 -12.67 -3.93 0.10
CA VAL A 106 -12.79 -5.37 -0.16
C VAL A 106 -12.08 -6.17 0.91
N GLU A 107 -10.83 -5.81 1.23
CA GLU A 107 -10.03 -6.46 2.26
C GLU A 107 -10.68 -6.38 3.65
N ASP A 108 -11.25 -5.23 4.01
CA ASP A 108 -11.96 -5.07 5.28
C ASP A 108 -13.25 -5.91 5.34
N LYS A 109 -13.99 -6.01 4.23
CA LYS A 109 -15.18 -6.87 4.14
C LYS A 109 -14.80 -8.36 4.22
N LEU A 110 -13.76 -8.79 3.50
CA LEU A 110 -13.23 -10.16 3.54
C LEU A 110 -12.84 -10.55 4.97
N TRP A 111 -12.17 -9.64 5.68
CA TRP A 111 -11.82 -9.84 7.08
C TRP A 111 -13.06 -9.95 8.00
N LYS A 112 -14.02 -9.02 7.88
CA LYS A 112 -15.25 -9.02 8.69
C LYS A 112 -16.09 -10.28 8.49
N GLU A 113 -16.17 -10.76 7.26
CA GLU A 113 -16.86 -12.00 6.89
C GLU A 113 -16.02 -13.26 7.16
N LYS A 114 -14.80 -13.12 7.71
CA LYS A 114 -13.87 -14.22 8.04
C LYS A 114 -13.57 -15.13 6.85
N ARG A 115 -13.45 -14.55 5.66
CA ARG A 115 -13.15 -15.28 4.43
C ARG A 115 -11.70 -15.73 4.40
N ALA A 116 -11.44 -16.88 3.77
CA ALA A 116 -10.09 -17.31 3.43
C ALA A 116 -9.69 -16.74 2.07
N PHE A 117 -8.65 -15.91 2.04
CA PHE A 117 -8.20 -15.27 0.81
C PHE A 117 -6.68 -15.09 0.75
N ILE A 118 -6.17 -14.86 -0.45
CA ILE A 118 -4.78 -14.49 -0.75
C ILE A 118 -4.82 -13.14 -1.48
N LYS A 119 -3.91 -12.20 -1.16
CA LYS A 119 -3.59 -11.07 -2.05
C LYS A 119 -2.28 -11.39 -2.76
N PRO A 120 -2.30 -11.72 -4.06
CA PRO A 120 -1.09 -11.98 -4.83
C PRO A 120 -0.17 -10.75 -4.81
N LEU A 121 1.12 -10.97 -4.63
CA LEU A 121 2.14 -9.94 -4.83
C LEU A 121 2.62 -10.01 -6.27
N ARG A 122 2.69 -8.85 -6.94
CA ARG A 122 3.13 -8.75 -8.35
C ARG A 122 4.56 -9.25 -8.62
N TYR A 123 5.32 -9.56 -7.57
CA TYR A 123 6.73 -9.97 -7.65
C TYR A 123 6.94 -11.50 -7.59
N ASP A 124 5.87 -12.28 -7.37
CA ASP A 124 5.97 -13.71 -7.07
C ASP A 124 5.67 -14.65 -8.27
N GLY A 125 5.49 -14.16 -9.50
CA GLY A 125 5.18 -15.03 -10.65
C GLY A 125 5.62 -14.54 -12.03
N GLU A 126 5.57 -15.46 -13.01
CA GLU A 126 5.87 -15.22 -14.44
C GLU A 126 4.63 -14.78 -15.25
N GLU A 127 3.45 -14.71 -14.61
CA GLU A 127 2.18 -14.33 -15.26
C GLU A 127 2.05 -12.81 -15.39
N ASP A 128 1.55 -12.36 -16.55
CA ASP A 128 1.40 -10.92 -16.85
C ASP A 128 0.21 -10.27 -16.10
N VAL A 129 -0.71 -11.06 -15.54
CA VAL A 129 -1.96 -10.58 -14.93
C VAL A 129 -2.24 -11.30 -13.61
N PHE A 130 -2.19 -10.55 -12.50
CA PHE A 130 -2.59 -11.04 -11.18
C PHE A 130 -3.93 -10.43 -10.74
N PRO A 131 -4.83 -11.23 -10.14
CA PRO A 131 -6.02 -10.70 -9.48
C PRO A 131 -5.66 -9.90 -8.24
N ASP A 132 -6.53 -8.95 -7.91
CA ASP A 132 -6.36 -8.16 -6.69
C ASP A 132 -6.48 -9.06 -5.44
N PHE A 133 -7.40 -10.02 -5.45
CA PHE A 133 -7.52 -11.03 -4.40
C PHE A 133 -7.90 -12.40 -4.98
N VAL A 134 -7.69 -13.46 -4.21
CA VAL A 134 -8.14 -14.82 -4.54
C VAL A 134 -8.86 -15.40 -3.34
N LEU A 135 -10.15 -15.70 -3.46
CA LEU A 135 -10.90 -16.44 -2.45
C LEU A 135 -10.56 -17.93 -2.52
N LYS A 136 -10.41 -18.55 -1.36
CA LYS A 136 -9.98 -19.96 -1.20
C LYS A 136 -11.04 -20.83 -0.53
N ASP A 137 -12.19 -20.25 -0.21
CA ASP A 137 -13.27 -20.88 0.56
C ASP A 137 -14.60 -20.93 -0.21
N VAL A 138 -14.59 -20.82 -1.54
CA VAL A 138 -15.83 -20.86 -2.33
C VAL A 138 -16.19 -22.31 -2.66
N LYS A 139 -17.44 -22.70 -2.42
CA LYS A 139 -17.89 -24.07 -2.68
C LYS A 139 -17.72 -24.48 -4.14
N GLY A 140 -17.01 -25.58 -4.37
CA GLY A 140 -16.81 -26.16 -5.71
C GLY A 140 -15.79 -25.43 -6.57
N VAL A 141 -15.01 -24.50 -5.99
CA VAL A 141 -13.95 -23.75 -6.69
C VAL A 141 -12.70 -23.68 -5.81
N ASP A 142 -11.55 -24.13 -6.30
CA ASP A 142 -10.29 -24.17 -5.53
C ASP A 142 -9.67 -22.77 -5.31
N ALA A 143 -9.94 -21.85 -6.23
CA ALA A 143 -9.46 -20.48 -6.22
C ALA A 143 -10.41 -19.62 -7.05
N LEU A 144 -11.11 -18.68 -6.42
CA LEU A 144 -11.95 -17.72 -7.14
C LEU A 144 -11.21 -16.38 -7.18
N PRO A 145 -10.73 -15.93 -8.35
CA PRO A 145 -10.06 -14.65 -8.48
C PRO A 145 -11.06 -13.50 -8.35
N MET A 146 -10.57 -12.39 -7.81
CA MET A 146 -11.33 -11.18 -7.51
C MET A 146 -10.60 -9.95 -8.06
N GLU A 147 -11.32 -9.09 -8.77
CA GLU A 147 -10.76 -7.86 -9.36
C GLU A 147 -11.57 -6.61 -8.98
N VAL A 148 -10.90 -5.50 -8.70
CA VAL A 148 -11.52 -4.25 -8.24
C VAL A 148 -11.26 -3.13 -9.24
N PHE A 149 -12.30 -2.76 -10.00
CA PHE A 149 -12.20 -1.69 -11.00
C PHE A 149 -12.54 -0.31 -10.43
N GLY A 150 -11.49 0.41 -9.98
CA GLY A 150 -11.61 1.69 -9.27
C GLY A 150 -11.53 2.97 -10.12
N MET A 151 -11.13 2.91 -11.39
CA MET A 151 -10.93 4.10 -12.23
C MET A 151 -11.82 4.08 -13.48
N ASN A 152 -12.00 5.26 -14.09
CA ASN A 152 -12.86 5.47 -15.27
C ASN A 152 -12.19 6.27 -16.39
N THR A 153 -10.86 6.41 -16.39
CA THR A 153 -10.16 7.06 -17.50
C THR A 153 -10.22 6.19 -18.77
N PRO A 154 -10.18 6.76 -19.98
CA PRO A 154 -10.27 5.99 -21.22
C PRO A 154 -9.23 4.87 -21.32
N GLU A 155 -7.98 5.15 -20.94
CA GLU A 155 -6.89 4.17 -20.95
C GLU A 155 -7.14 3.02 -19.95
N TYR A 156 -7.75 3.35 -18.81
CA TYR A 156 -8.12 2.35 -17.81
C TYR A 156 -9.27 1.47 -18.28
N LEU A 157 -10.25 2.05 -18.98
CA LEU A 157 -11.38 1.30 -19.53
C LEU A 157 -10.92 0.30 -20.60
N GLN A 158 -9.93 0.65 -21.43
CA GLN A 158 -9.33 -0.28 -22.38
C GLN A 158 -8.64 -1.46 -21.68
N ARG A 159 -7.78 -1.17 -20.68
CA ARG A 159 -7.12 -2.21 -19.87
C ARG A 159 -8.12 -3.09 -19.12
N LYS A 160 -9.23 -2.51 -18.65
CA LYS A 160 -10.32 -3.26 -18.02
C LYS A 160 -10.93 -4.26 -19.00
N GLN A 161 -11.20 -3.86 -20.25
CA GLN A 161 -11.74 -4.78 -21.27
C GLN A 161 -10.78 -5.92 -21.57
N GLU A 162 -9.49 -5.62 -21.71
CA GLU A 162 -8.43 -6.63 -21.91
C GLU A 162 -8.36 -7.61 -20.74
N LYS A 163 -8.38 -7.11 -19.49
CA LYS A 163 -8.44 -7.94 -18.28
C LYS A 163 -9.71 -8.80 -18.23
N THR A 164 -10.88 -8.22 -18.44
CA THR A 164 -12.15 -8.98 -18.47
C THR A 164 -12.10 -10.11 -19.49
N ALA A 165 -11.62 -9.84 -20.71
CA ALA A 165 -11.52 -10.85 -21.75
C ALA A 165 -10.53 -11.96 -21.36
N HIS A 166 -9.39 -11.60 -20.76
CA HIS A 166 -8.43 -12.57 -20.25
C HIS A 166 -9.04 -13.48 -19.17
N TYR A 167 -9.73 -12.89 -18.19
CA TYR A 167 -10.38 -13.65 -17.11
C TYR A 167 -11.49 -14.57 -17.62
N ASP A 168 -12.29 -14.09 -18.57
CA ASP A 168 -13.36 -14.90 -19.16
C ASP A 168 -12.80 -16.10 -19.95
N VAL A 169 -11.61 -15.95 -20.56
CA VAL A 169 -10.91 -17.06 -21.24
C VAL A 169 -10.26 -18.02 -20.25
N GLU A 170 -9.57 -17.49 -19.24
CA GLU A 170 -8.78 -18.27 -18.28
C GLU A 170 -9.67 -19.00 -17.27
N TYR A 171 -10.56 -18.27 -16.60
CA TYR A 171 -11.42 -18.81 -15.55
C TYR A 171 -12.77 -19.24 -16.08
N GLY A 172 -13.26 -18.65 -17.18
CA GLY A 172 -14.60 -18.88 -17.71
C GLY A 172 -15.59 -17.81 -17.26
N GLN A 173 -16.59 -17.56 -18.11
CA GLN A 173 -17.65 -16.57 -17.83
C GLN A 173 -18.33 -16.85 -16.49
N SER A 174 -18.45 -15.81 -15.65
CA SER A 174 -19.04 -15.88 -14.30
C SER A 174 -18.30 -16.76 -13.28
N ARG A 175 -17.04 -17.15 -13.55
CA ARG A 175 -16.19 -17.91 -12.60
C ARG A 175 -15.10 -17.06 -11.95
N TRP A 176 -15.33 -15.76 -11.88
CA TRP A 176 -14.52 -14.79 -11.16
C TRP A 176 -15.42 -13.69 -10.60
N TRP A 177 -15.00 -13.10 -9.49
CA TRP A 177 -15.74 -12.00 -8.85
C TRP A 177 -15.13 -10.66 -9.29
N TYR A 178 -15.96 -9.64 -9.45
CA TYR A 178 -15.46 -8.30 -9.69
C TYR A 178 -16.35 -7.22 -9.11
N TRP A 179 -15.75 -6.06 -8.85
CA TRP A 179 -16.48 -4.87 -8.44
C TRP A 179 -16.13 -3.67 -9.31
N GLU A 180 -17.13 -3.11 -9.99
CA GLU A 180 -17.02 -1.85 -10.73
C GLU A 180 -17.18 -0.63 -9.82
N ALA A 181 -16.26 -0.43 -8.90
CA ALA A 181 -16.32 0.66 -7.91
C ALA A 181 -16.49 2.06 -8.52
N ALA A 182 -15.95 2.31 -9.72
CA ALA A 182 -16.11 3.58 -10.43
C ALA A 182 -17.54 3.84 -10.94
N GLY A 183 -18.32 2.79 -11.25
CA GLY A 183 -19.67 2.89 -11.80
C GLY A 183 -20.79 2.49 -10.83
N ARG A 184 -20.47 1.61 -9.86
CA ARG A 184 -21.38 1.12 -8.82
C ARG A 184 -20.72 1.31 -7.47
N LYS A 185 -21.28 2.24 -6.67
CA LYS A 185 -20.77 2.50 -5.32
C LYS A 185 -20.94 1.31 -4.37
N GLU A 186 -21.93 0.46 -4.61
CA GLU A 186 -22.19 -0.69 -3.74
C GLU A 186 -21.38 -1.90 -4.20
N MET A 187 -20.66 -2.51 -3.26
CA MET A 187 -19.85 -3.70 -3.48
C MET A 187 -20.76 -4.94 -3.52
N PRO A 188 -20.66 -5.81 -4.55
CA PRO A 188 -21.40 -7.05 -4.61
C PRO A 188 -21.18 -7.94 -3.37
N PRO A 189 -22.14 -8.81 -3.01
CA PRO A 189 -21.89 -9.85 -2.03
C PRO A 189 -20.77 -10.78 -2.53
N PHE A 190 -20.03 -11.37 -1.60
CA PHE A 190 -19.11 -12.45 -1.94
C PHE A 190 -19.89 -13.74 -2.16
N PRO A 191 -19.40 -14.66 -2.99
CA PRO A 191 -20.04 -15.97 -3.18
C PRO A 191 -20.08 -16.79 -1.88
N ASP A 192 -21.06 -17.68 -1.78
CA ASP A 192 -21.24 -18.54 -0.63
C ASP A 192 -20.05 -19.50 -0.42
N VAL A 193 -19.84 -19.86 0.85
CA VAL A 193 -18.82 -20.81 1.34
C VAL A 193 -19.33 -22.25 1.26
#